data_AF-A0A1Q3WGM5-F1
#
_entry.id   AF-A0A1Q3WGM5-F1
#
_cell.length_a   1.000
_cell.length_b   1.000
_cell.length_c   1.000
_cell.angle_alpha   90.00
_cell.angle_beta   90.00
_cell.angle_gamma   90.00
#
_symmetry.space_group_name_H-M   'P 1'
#
loop_
_entity.id
_entity.type
_entity.pdbx_description
1 polymer ?
#
loop_
_entity_poly.entity_id
_entity_poly.type
_entity_poly.pdbx_seq_one_letter_code
_entity_poly.pdbx_strand_id
1 'polypeptide(L)'
;MNIENAQVQMRKGILEFCILHIISRGEVYASDMLDELTSARIMVVEGTLYPLLTRLKNAGLLDYKWVESTSGPPRKYYILTELGRSSLDALNETWQELAESVNAIVGKAEQHKKPANGASPVLPSDPTTPSANA
;
A
#
# COMPACT_ATOMS: atom_id res chain seq x y z
N MET A 1 -23.30 -0.96 0.29
CA MET A 1 -21.95 -1.15 -0.29
C MET A 1 -21.62 -2.63 -0.22
N ASN A 2 -21.29 -3.27 -1.34
CA ASN A 2 -20.72 -4.62 -1.30
C ASN A 2 -19.25 -4.48 -0.89
N ILE A 3 -18.93 -4.92 0.34
CA ILE A 3 -17.60 -4.75 0.95
C ILE A 3 -16.53 -5.49 0.15
N GLU A 4 -16.83 -6.71 -0.32
CA GLU A 4 -15.90 -7.51 -1.11
C GLU A 4 -15.56 -6.82 -2.43
N ASN A 5 -16.56 -6.27 -3.12
CA ASN A 5 -16.35 -5.51 -4.34
C ASN A 5 -15.50 -4.25 -4.08
N ALA A 6 -15.80 -3.50 -3.02
CA ALA A 6 -15.01 -2.32 -2.65
C ALA A 6 -13.53 -2.68 -2.41
N GLN A 7 -13.25 -3.74 -1.65
CA GLN A 7 -11.89 -4.22 -1.40
C GLN A 7 -11.17 -4.63 -2.69
N VAL A 8 -11.88 -5.27 -3.63
CA VAL A 8 -11.33 -5.64 -4.94
C VAL A 8 -10.98 -4.40 -5.76
N GLN A 9 -11.85 -3.38 -5.80
CA GLN A 9 -11.57 -2.16 -6.56
C GLN A 9 -10.38 -1.39 -5.99
N MET A 10 -10.24 -1.31 -4.66
CA MET A 10 -9.08 -0.68 -4.02
C MET A 10 -7.76 -1.35 -4.45
N ARG A 11 -7.71 -2.69 -4.43
CA ARG A 11 -6.52 -3.44 -4.86
C ARG A 11 -6.25 -3.29 -6.36
N LYS A 12 -7.29 -3.32 -7.19
CA LYS A 12 -7.14 -3.11 -8.65
C LYS A 12 -6.63 -1.70 -8.96
N GLY A 13 -7.08 -0.69 -8.23
CA GLY A 13 -6.69 0.71 -8.43
C GLY A 13 -5.19 0.97 -8.24
N ILE A 14 -4.52 0.21 -7.36
CA ILE A 14 -3.08 0.36 -7.10
C ILE A 14 -2.21 -0.62 -7.89
N LEU A 15 -2.81 -1.59 -8.59
CA LEU A 15 -2.06 -2.70 -9.18
C LEU A 15 -1.03 -2.22 -10.22
N GLU A 16 -1.41 -1.27 -11.07
CA GLU A 16 -0.52 -0.69 -12.07
C GLU A 16 0.69 -0.01 -11.43
N PHE A 17 0.44 0.78 -10.38
CA PHE A 17 1.48 1.44 -9.60
C PHE A 17 2.45 0.42 -8.99
N CYS A 18 1.93 -0.66 -8.38
CA CYS A 18 2.77 -1.73 -7.84
C CYS A 18 3.64 -2.40 -8.92
N ILE A 19 3.08 -2.71 -10.10
CA ILE A 19 3.83 -3.34 -11.19
C ILE A 19 4.94 -2.40 -11.71
N LEU A 20 4.64 -1.12 -11.94
CA LEU A 20 5.65 -0.15 -12.35
C LEU A 20 6.78 -0.05 -11.32
N HIS A 21 6.44 -0.09 -10.04
CA HIS A 21 7.41 -0.02 -8.95
C HIS A 21 8.25 -1.31 -8.77
N ILE A 22 7.72 -2.47 -9.14
CA ILE A 22 8.51 -3.72 -9.19
C ILE A 22 9.52 -3.63 -10.34
N ILE A 23 9.06 -3.23 -11.52
CA ILE A 23 9.89 -3.12 -12.74
C ILE A 23 10.91 -1.98 -12.64
N SER A 24 10.69 -0.96 -11.81
CA SER A 24 11.64 0.15 -11.65
C SER A 24 12.99 -0.28 -11.08
N ARG A 25 13.03 -1.41 -10.37
CA ARG A 25 14.21 -1.96 -9.68
C ARG A 25 15.17 -2.71 -10.61
N GLY A 26 14.74 -3.01 -11.84
CA GLY A 26 15.54 -3.77 -12.80
C GLY A 26 14.65 -4.47 -13.85
N GLU A 27 15.26 -5.28 -14.70
CA GLU A 27 14.49 -6.10 -15.63
C GLU A 27 13.84 -7.29 -14.90
N VAL A 28 12.53 -7.50 -15.09
CA VAL A 28 11.76 -8.49 -14.31
C VAL A 28 10.92 -9.38 -15.19
N TYR A 29 10.88 -10.68 -14.88
CA TYR A 29 10.01 -11.64 -15.55
C TYR A 29 8.62 -11.67 -14.91
N ALA A 30 7.60 -12.06 -15.69
CA ALA A 30 6.21 -12.03 -15.25
C ALA A 30 5.92 -12.90 -14.02
N SER A 31 6.57 -14.06 -13.89
CA SER A 31 6.41 -14.91 -12.69
C SER A 31 6.93 -14.22 -11.44
N ASP A 32 8.08 -13.57 -11.53
CA ASP A 32 8.71 -12.90 -10.37
C ASP A 32 7.83 -11.74 -9.88
N MET A 33 7.18 -11.02 -10.81
CA MET A 33 6.17 -10.01 -10.47
C MET A 33 4.96 -10.63 -9.76
N LEU A 34 4.44 -11.77 -10.24
CA LEU A 34 3.32 -12.46 -9.60
C LEU A 34 3.65 -12.94 -8.20
N ASP A 35 4.87 -13.46 -7.99
CA ASP A 35 5.34 -13.95 -6.71
C ASP A 35 5.44 -12.80 -5.68
N GLU A 36 5.98 -11.65 -6.08
CA GLU A 36 6.06 -10.47 -5.22
C GLU A 36 4.67 -9.92 -4.88
N LEU A 37 3.79 -9.76 -5.89
CA LEU A 37 2.41 -9.29 -5.68
C LEU A 37 1.64 -10.23 -4.73
N THR A 38 1.78 -11.54 -4.91
CA THR A 38 1.13 -12.54 -4.06
C THR A 38 1.66 -12.47 -2.63
N SER A 39 2.98 -12.32 -2.46
CA SER A 39 3.61 -12.15 -1.14
C SER A 39 3.12 -10.88 -0.43
N ALA A 40 2.80 -9.84 -1.18
CA ALA A 40 2.18 -8.60 -0.70
C ALA A 40 0.65 -8.70 -0.51
N ARG A 41 0.05 -9.89 -0.66
CA ARG A 41 -1.41 -10.14 -0.59
C ARG A 41 -2.22 -9.44 -1.68
N ILE A 42 -1.58 -9.09 -2.80
CA ILE A 42 -2.24 -8.60 -4.01
C ILE A 42 -2.42 -9.80 -4.94
N MET A 43 -3.57 -10.48 -4.81
CA MET A 43 -3.87 -11.69 -5.59
C MET A 43 -4.12 -11.33 -7.05
N VAL A 44 -3.20 -11.74 -7.94
CA VAL A 44 -3.27 -11.53 -9.39
C VAL A 44 -2.96 -12.85 -10.07
N VAL A 45 -3.66 -13.13 -11.17
CA VAL A 45 -3.40 -14.29 -12.04
C VAL A 45 -2.80 -13.82 -13.37
N GLU A 46 -2.13 -14.72 -14.09
CA GLU A 46 -1.53 -14.43 -15.39
C GLU A 46 -2.51 -13.78 -16.38
N GLY A 47 -3.76 -14.27 -16.43
CA GLY A 47 -4.81 -13.73 -17.30
C GLY A 47 -5.20 -12.28 -16.99
N THR A 48 -4.79 -11.73 -15.83
CA THR A 48 -4.93 -10.31 -15.48
C THR A 48 -3.63 -9.55 -15.73
N LEU A 49 -2.48 -10.15 -15.41
CA LEU A 49 -1.17 -9.50 -15.52
C LEU A 49 -0.79 -9.24 -16.98
N TYR A 50 -0.88 -10.24 -17.87
CA TYR A 50 -0.40 -10.08 -19.25
C TYR A 50 -1.17 -9.03 -20.07
N PRO A 51 -2.52 -8.94 -20.01
CA PRO A 51 -3.24 -7.85 -20.65
C PRO A 51 -2.84 -6.48 -20.09
N LEU A 52 -2.58 -6.39 -18.78
CA LEU A 52 -2.13 -5.15 -18.16
C LEU A 52 -0.73 -4.75 -18.64
N LEU A 53 0.23 -5.67 -18.65
CA LEU A 53 1.58 -5.43 -19.19
C LEU A 53 1.53 -5.00 -20.66
N THR A 54 0.63 -5.59 -21.44
CA THR A 54 0.41 -5.21 -22.85
C THR A 54 -0.09 -3.77 -22.94
N ARG A 55 -1.07 -3.38 -22.11
CA ARG A 55 -1.57 -2.01 -22.08
C ARG A 55 -0.50 -1.01 -21.65
N LEU A 56 0.27 -1.31 -20.61
CA LEU A 56 1.35 -0.44 -20.13
C LEU A 56 2.45 -0.27 -21.18
N LYS A 57 2.80 -1.34 -21.91
CA LYS A 57 3.71 -1.25 -23.07
C LYS A 57 3.12 -0.38 -24.19
N ASN A 58 1.85 -0.59 -24.54
CA ASN A 58 1.18 0.19 -25.61
C ASN A 58 1.03 1.67 -25.23
N ALA A 59 0.95 1.99 -23.93
CA ALA A 59 0.99 3.34 -23.40
C ALA A 59 2.42 3.94 -23.35
N GLY A 60 3.44 3.17 -23.75
CA GLY A 60 4.84 3.62 -23.76
C GLY A 60 5.50 3.63 -22.38
N LEU A 61 4.87 3.10 -21.34
CA LEU A 61 5.42 3.06 -19.97
C LEU A 61 6.43 1.94 -19.77
N LEU A 62 6.24 0.83 -20.50
CA LEU A 62 7.09 -0.35 -20.44
C LEU A 62 7.69 -0.67 -21.80
N ASP A 63 8.83 -1.35 -21.77
CA ASP A 63 9.31 -2.16 -22.87
C ASP A 63 9.68 -3.57 -22.37
N TYR A 64 10.13 -4.44 -23.27
CA TYR A 64 10.68 -5.74 -22.90
C TYR A 64 11.91 -6.09 -23.73
N LYS A 65 12.77 -6.90 -23.13
CA LYS A 65 13.87 -7.59 -23.82
C LYS A 65 13.59 -9.08 -23.88
N TRP A 66 14.04 -9.71 -24.95
CA TRP A 66 14.10 -11.16 -25.03
C TRP A 66 15.39 -11.61 -24.33
N VAL A 67 15.24 -12.50 -23.35
CA VAL A 67 16.34 -13.13 -22.64
C VAL A 67 16.30 -14.62 -22.95
N GLU A 68 17.42 -15.17 -23.39
CA GLU A 68 17.53 -16.60 -23.64
C GLU A 68 17.29 -17.39 -22.34
N SER A 69 16.50 -18.45 -22.44
CA SER A 69 16.25 -19.35 -21.32
C SER A 69 17.24 -20.50 -21.39
N THR A 70 17.74 -20.97 -20.25
CA THR A 70 18.57 -22.18 -20.16
C THR A 70 17.83 -23.43 -20.66
N SER A 71 16.50 -23.39 -20.65
CA SER A 71 15.63 -24.41 -21.25
C SER A 71 14.32 -23.76 -21.72
N GLY A 72 13.91 -24.08 -22.95
CA GLY A 72 12.66 -23.57 -23.54
C GLY A 72 12.81 -22.25 -24.32
N PRO A 73 11.68 -21.64 -24.72
CA PRO A 73 11.70 -20.44 -25.55
C PRO A 73 12.27 -19.22 -24.80
N PRO A 74 12.74 -18.19 -25.53
CA PRO A 74 13.15 -16.92 -24.93
C PRO A 74 12.05 -16.32 -24.06
N ARG A 75 12.43 -15.73 -22.93
CA ARG A 75 11.54 -15.08 -21.97
C ARG A 75 11.54 -13.57 -22.17
N LYS A 76 10.40 -12.94 -21.93
CA LYS A 76 10.30 -11.47 -21.94
C LYS A 76 10.58 -10.93 -20.55
N TYR A 77 11.64 -10.15 -20.42
CA TYR A 77 11.92 -9.37 -19.22
C TYR A 77 11.47 -7.93 -19.45
N TYR A 78 10.59 -7.45 -18.59
CA TYR A 78 10.00 -6.12 -18.71
C TYR A 78 10.90 -5.08 -18.04
N ILE A 79 10.94 -3.89 -18.63
CA ILE A 79 11.71 -2.73 -18.16
C ILE A 79 10.86 -1.47 -18.23
N LEU A 80 11.13 -0.49 -17.36
CA LEU A 80 10.56 0.84 -17.48
C LEU A 80 11.23 1.60 -18.64
N THR A 81 10.42 2.33 -19.41
CA THR A 81 10.92 3.37 -20.29
C THR A 81 11.20 4.66 -19.49
N GLU A 82 11.76 5.68 -20.14
CA GLU A 82 11.89 7.00 -19.52
C GLU A 82 10.52 7.60 -19.14
N LEU A 83 9.54 7.49 -20.04
CA LEU A 83 8.16 7.91 -19.76
C LEU A 83 7.56 7.12 -18.58
N GLY A 84 7.86 5.82 -18.50
CA GLY A 84 7.46 4.96 -17.39
C GLY A 84 8.03 5.41 -16.05
N ARG A 85 9.30 5.83 -16.02
CA ARG A 85 9.95 6.36 -14.83
C ARG A 85 9.30 7.67 -14.37
N SER A 86 9.17 8.65 -15.26
CA SER A 86 8.53 9.93 -14.90
C SER A 86 7.08 9.76 -14.46
N SER A 87 6.35 8.82 -15.08
CA SER A 87 4.97 8.49 -14.68
C SER A 87 4.92 7.81 -13.31
N LEU A 88 5.87 6.92 -13.01
CA LEU A 88 5.98 6.29 -11.70
C LEU A 88 6.27 7.32 -10.60
N ASP A 89 7.15 8.29 -10.85
CA ASP A 89 7.48 9.33 -9.89
C ASP A 89 6.23 10.16 -9.53
N ALA A 90 5.47 10.61 -10.54
CA ALA A 90 4.22 11.34 -10.34
C ALA A 90 3.14 10.51 -9.60
N LEU A 91 3.03 9.21 -9.94
CA LEU A 91 2.12 8.30 -9.23
C LEU A 91 2.56 8.06 -7.79
N ASN A 92 3.86 8.01 -7.52
CA ASN A 92 4.39 7.84 -6.18
C ASN A 92 4.08 9.07 -5.31
N GLU A 93 4.27 10.29 -5.82
CA GLU A 93 3.85 11.52 -5.13
C GLU A 93 2.36 11.49 -4.78
N THR A 94 1.51 11.17 -5.78
CA THR A 94 0.05 11.05 -5.59
C THR A 94 -0.30 10.00 -4.54
N TRP A 95 0.40 8.86 -4.53
CA TRP A 95 0.18 7.80 -3.55
C TRP A 95 0.52 8.24 -2.12
N GLN A 96 1.64 8.94 -1.93
CA GLN A 96 2.02 9.44 -0.61
C GLN A 96 0.97 10.42 -0.07
N GLU A 97 0.56 11.40 -0.88
CA GLU A 97 -0.47 12.37 -0.49
C GLU A 97 -1.81 11.70 -0.12
N LEU A 98 -2.22 10.71 -0.91
CA LEU A 98 -3.44 9.95 -0.67
C LEU A 98 -3.34 9.13 0.61
N ALA A 99 -2.24 8.41 0.82
CA ALA A 99 -2.01 7.59 1.99
C ALA A 99 -1.99 8.44 3.26
N GLU A 100 -1.28 9.57 3.24
CA GLU A 100 -1.26 10.54 4.34
C GLU A 100 -2.66 11.07 4.66
N SER A 101 -3.41 11.49 3.64
CA SER A 101 -4.77 12.01 3.80
C SER A 101 -5.73 10.98 4.41
N VAL A 102 -5.70 9.74 3.91
CA VAL A 102 -6.51 8.64 4.44
C VAL A 102 -6.12 8.32 5.88
N ASN A 103 -4.82 8.20 6.17
CA ASN A 103 -4.33 7.92 7.52
C ASN A 103 -4.70 9.04 8.50
N ALA A 104 -4.66 10.31 8.08
CA ALA A 104 -5.06 11.44 8.91
C ALA A 104 -6.56 11.40 9.23
N ILE A 105 -7.42 11.00 8.28
CA ILE A 105 -8.87 10.90 8.49
C ILE A 105 -9.21 9.70 9.39
N VAL A 106 -8.65 8.52 9.09
CA VAL A 106 -8.90 7.30 9.86
C VAL A 106 -8.30 7.40 11.26
N GLY A 107 -7.10 7.95 11.40
CA GLY A 107 -6.43 8.16 12.68
C GLY A 107 -7.16 9.14 13.61
N LYS A 108 -7.91 10.12 13.07
CA LYS A 108 -8.77 11.02 13.87
C LYS A 108 -9.96 10.28 14.50
N ALA A 109 -10.48 9.23 13.87
CA ALA A 109 -11.60 8.46 14.39
C ALA A 109 -11.25 7.70 15.68
N GLU A 110 -9.98 7.32 15.85
CA GLU A 110 -9.50 6.61 17.05
C GLU A 110 -9.33 7.53 18.28
N GLN A 111 -9.19 8.85 18.09
CA GLN A 111 -9.04 9.80 19.20
C GLN A 111 -10.36 10.14 19.92
N HIS A 112 -11.52 9.90 19.28
CA HIS A 112 -12.84 10.08 19.90
C HIS A 112 -13.31 8.89 20.75
N LYS A 113 -12.55 7.79 20.78
CA LYS A 113 -12.93 6.55 21.48
C LYS A 113 -12.30 6.38 22.86
N LYS A 114 -11.47 7.33 23.32
CA LYS A 114 -10.93 7.30 24.69
C LYS A 114 -11.99 7.87 25.65
N PRO A 115 -12.57 7.09 26.57
CA PRO A 115 -13.43 7.67 27.59
C PRO A 115 -12.58 8.62 28.45
N ALA A 116 -12.99 9.88 28.51
CA ALA A 116 -12.58 10.78 29.56
C ALA A 116 -13.16 10.24 30.88
N ASN A 117 -12.41 9.40 31.59
CA ASN A 117 -12.65 9.25 33.02
C ASN A 117 -11.41 8.79 33.77
N GLY A 118 -11.10 9.55 34.82
CA GLY A 118 -9.90 9.43 35.63
C GLY A 118 -9.47 10.74 36.30
N ALA A 119 -10.31 11.78 36.33
CA ALA A 119 -10.17 12.81 37.35
C ALA A 119 -10.73 12.21 38.66
N SER A 120 -9.84 11.72 39.53
CA SER A 120 -10.22 11.47 40.92
C SER A 120 -10.65 12.79 41.55
N PRO A 121 -11.83 12.86 42.21
CA PRO A 121 -12.23 14.06 42.90
C PRO A 121 -11.30 14.25 44.10
N VAL A 122 -10.62 15.39 44.14
CA VAL A 122 -10.00 15.91 45.36
C VAL A 122 -11.13 16.19 46.35
N LEU A 123 -11.23 15.39 47.41
CA LEU A 123 -12.08 15.69 48.56
C LEU A 123 -11.38 16.72 49.44
N PRO A 124 -12.02 17.85 49.81
CA PRO A 124 -11.48 18.74 50.81
C PRO A 124 -11.90 18.35 52.24
N SER A 125 -10.92 18.47 53.16
CA SER A 125 -10.98 18.75 54.61
C SER A 125 -11.73 17.76 55.54
N ASP A 126 -11.19 17.38 56.70
CA ASP A 126 -11.07 18.29 57.86
C ASP A 126 -9.97 17.95 58.88
N PRO A 127 -9.51 18.96 59.66
CA PRO A 127 -8.64 18.81 60.82
C PRO A 127 -9.48 18.74 62.10
N THR A 128 -9.39 17.65 62.87
CA THR A 128 -9.58 17.68 64.33
C THR A 128 -9.17 16.35 64.96
N THR A 129 -8.06 16.38 65.69
CA THR A 129 -7.83 15.43 66.77
C THR A 129 -7.27 16.21 67.95
N PRO A 130 -8.02 16.38 69.05
CA PRO A 130 -7.43 16.87 70.27
C PRO A 130 -6.67 15.74 70.96
N SER A 131 -5.47 16.10 71.39
CA SER A 131 -4.61 15.37 72.33
C SER A 131 -5.39 14.90 73.57
N ALA A 132 -5.20 13.65 73.98
CA ALA A 132 -5.49 13.15 75.31
C ALA A 132 -4.43 12.13 75.74
N ASN A 133 -3.92 12.34 76.96
CA ASN A 133 -2.78 11.70 77.62
C ASN A 133 -2.83 10.16 77.76
N ALA A 134 -1.65 9.54 77.75
CA ALA A 134 -1.12 8.72 78.85
C ALA A 134 0.41 8.67 78.76
#